data_AF-A0A3C0AP64-F1
#
_entry.id   AF-A0A3C0AP64-F1
#
_cell.length_a   1.000
_cell.length_b   1.000
_cell.length_c   1.000
_cell.angle_alpha   90.00
_cell.angle_beta   90.00
_cell.angle_gamma   90.00
#
_symmetry.space_group_name_H-M   'P 1'
#
loop_
_entity.id
_entity.type
_entity.pdbx_description
1 polymer ?
#
loop_
_entity_poly.entity_id
_entity_poly.type
_entity_poly.pdbx_seq_one_letter_code
_entity_poly.pdbx_strand_id
1 'polypeptide(L)'
;MKYQTLSLLFLMSLLGCDSSTTTVEDVSDKVEVDSSVRPEKVKSPPEFLDPVYRPVIVNMENLQAGSSSSTRFSPQKTSANTTVTHGATLGTGQPDESVKVTWTYLKTDEQGDHYHFEKTKIDKSSQQKMMSKEIQYTGKKQLIFEDDFQRTWISPAPVEKAEPDRN
;
A
#
# COMPACT_ATOMS: atom_id res chain seq x y z
N MET A 1 33.79 -13.08 -31.12
CA MET A 1 33.79 -11.77 -31.81
C MET A 1 32.47 -11.09 -31.54
N LYS A 2 32.52 -9.78 -31.31
CA LYS A 2 31.56 -8.97 -30.56
C LYS A 2 30.37 -8.55 -31.44
N TYR A 3 29.15 -8.59 -30.91
CA TYR A 3 28.02 -7.83 -31.45
C TYR A 3 27.94 -6.50 -30.71
N GLN A 4 28.11 -5.41 -31.45
CA GLN A 4 28.12 -4.05 -30.94
C GLN A 4 26.71 -3.46 -31.12
N THR A 5 26.10 -3.08 -30.00
CA THR A 5 24.88 -2.29 -29.92
C THR A 5 25.14 -0.87 -30.43
N LEU A 6 24.26 -0.34 -31.29
CA LEU A 6 24.13 1.09 -31.49
C LEU A 6 22.74 1.53 -31.00
N SER A 7 22.73 2.09 -29.80
CA SER A 7 21.63 2.89 -29.27
C SER A 7 21.57 4.22 -30.02
N LEU A 8 20.39 4.53 -30.56
CA LEU A 8 19.99 5.87 -30.95
C LEU A 8 19.45 6.57 -29.70
N LEU A 9 19.96 7.76 -29.35
CA LEU A 9 19.20 8.70 -28.51
C LEU A 9 19.54 10.14 -28.88
N PHE A 10 18.47 10.83 -29.22
CA PHE A 10 18.35 12.18 -29.75
C PHE A 10 18.46 13.18 -28.59
N LEU A 11 19.38 14.15 -28.67
CA LEU A 11 19.52 15.22 -27.67
C LEU A 11 19.14 16.54 -28.33
N MET A 12 18.02 17.14 -27.91
CA MET A 12 17.64 18.50 -28.27
C MET A 12 17.10 19.25 -27.04
N SER A 13 17.97 20.14 -26.55
CA SER A 13 17.79 21.52 -26.06
C SER A 13 16.48 21.94 -25.37
N LEU A 14 16.57 22.41 -24.12
CA LEU A 14 15.85 23.58 -23.58
C LEU A 14 16.79 24.23 -22.53
N LEU A 15 17.47 25.32 -22.89
CA LEU A 15 17.13 26.72 -22.57
C LEU A 15 17.35 27.07 -21.09
N GLY A 16 18.36 27.91 -20.87
CA GLY A 16 18.72 28.46 -19.58
C GLY A 16 17.73 29.51 -19.06
N CYS A 17 17.86 29.79 -17.78
CA CYS A 17 17.36 31.01 -17.17
C CYS A 17 18.34 31.41 -16.06
N ASP A 18 19.18 32.40 -16.37
CA ASP A 18 19.84 33.27 -15.40
C ASP A 18 18.78 34.01 -14.58
N SER A 19 18.96 34.09 -13.26
CA SER A 19 18.55 35.26 -12.48
C SER A 19 19.11 35.25 -11.06
N SER A 20 20.16 36.05 -10.92
CA SER A 20 20.33 37.12 -9.92
C SER A 20 19.92 36.87 -8.47
N THR A 21 20.94 36.66 -7.63
CA THR A 21 20.98 37.16 -6.25
C THR A 21 20.61 38.64 -6.20
N THR A 22 19.66 39.02 -5.35
CA THR A 22 19.50 40.41 -4.90
C THR A 22 19.22 40.44 -3.40
N THR A 23 19.95 41.35 -2.78
CA THR A 23 20.19 41.65 -1.38
C THR A 23 18.91 41.90 -0.58
N VAL A 24 18.91 41.46 0.68
CA VAL A 24 17.95 41.86 1.71
C VAL A 24 18.27 43.29 2.12
N GLU A 25 17.42 44.25 1.78
CA GLU A 25 17.43 45.59 2.36
C GLU A 25 16.16 45.79 3.19
N ASP A 26 16.40 46.19 4.44
CA ASP A 26 15.49 46.59 5.49
C ASP A 26 14.95 48.00 5.21
N VAL A 27 13.62 48.17 5.12
CA VAL A 27 12.96 49.47 5.37
C VAL A 27 11.59 49.24 6.02
N SER A 28 11.53 49.63 7.29
CA SER A 28 10.34 50.01 8.06
C SER A 28 9.59 51.17 7.42
N ASP A 29 8.29 51.06 7.13
CA ASP A 29 7.25 51.92 7.75
C ASP A 29 5.80 51.57 7.31
N LYS A 30 4.87 51.90 8.21
CA LYS A 30 3.41 51.67 8.21
C LYS A 30 2.66 51.92 6.89
N VAL A 31 1.70 51.04 6.57
CA VAL A 31 0.37 51.44 6.03
C VAL A 31 -0.73 50.52 6.60
N GLU A 32 -1.72 51.16 7.23
CA GLU A 32 -2.98 50.59 7.72
C GLU A 32 -3.97 50.49 6.54
N VAL A 33 -4.41 49.28 6.17
CA VAL A 33 -5.59 49.08 5.31
C VAL A 33 -6.41 47.89 5.82
N ASP A 34 -7.62 48.23 6.23
CA ASP A 34 -8.78 47.39 6.49
C ASP A 34 -8.96 46.31 5.40
N SER A 35 -9.06 45.05 5.81
CA SER A 35 -9.65 43.99 5.00
C SER A 35 -10.15 42.89 5.91
N SER A 36 -11.48 42.89 6.08
CA SER A 36 -12.31 41.76 6.49
C SER A 36 -11.73 40.41 6.05
N VAL A 37 -11.02 39.74 6.96
CA VAL A 37 -10.64 38.34 6.78
C VAL A 37 -11.92 37.54 7.03
N ARG A 38 -12.65 37.23 5.96
CA ARG A 38 -13.55 36.08 5.95
C ARG A 38 -12.74 34.91 6.51
N PRO A 39 -13.22 34.18 7.54
CA PRO A 39 -12.52 32.99 7.96
C PRO A 39 -12.46 32.08 6.73
N GLU A 40 -11.26 31.81 6.25
CA GLU A 40 -11.02 30.69 5.35
C GLU A 40 -11.76 29.51 5.95
N LYS A 41 -12.71 28.96 5.19
CA LYS A 41 -13.40 27.73 5.55
C LYS A 41 -12.31 26.70 5.70
N VAL A 42 -11.85 26.49 6.93
CA VAL A 42 -10.91 25.43 7.32
C VAL A 42 -11.50 24.18 6.70
N LYS A 43 -10.87 23.69 5.64
CA LYS A 43 -11.30 22.48 4.96
C LYS A 43 -11.10 21.40 6.00
N SER A 44 -12.22 20.92 6.56
CA SER A 44 -12.19 19.82 7.52
C SER A 44 -11.30 18.72 6.95
N PRO A 45 -10.40 18.13 7.75
CA PRO A 45 -9.67 16.95 7.31
C PRO A 45 -10.66 15.95 6.70
N PRO A 46 -10.30 15.25 5.61
CA PRO A 46 -11.19 14.26 5.01
C PRO A 46 -11.65 13.30 6.11
N GLU A 47 -12.97 13.22 6.28
CA GLU A 47 -13.56 12.38 7.33
C GLU A 47 -13.34 10.93 6.94
N PHE A 48 -12.41 10.26 7.63
CA PHE A 48 -12.20 8.83 7.44
C PHE A 48 -13.42 8.07 7.95
N LEU A 49 -14.00 7.22 7.11
CA LEU A 49 -15.08 6.32 7.52
C LEU A 49 -14.54 5.17 8.36
N ASP A 50 -15.40 4.52 9.13
CA ASP A 50 -15.05 3.27 9.79
C ASP A 50 -14.85 2.15 8.76
N PRO A 51 -13.88 1.24 8.95
CA PRO A 51 -13.70 0.09 8.09
C PRO A 51 -14.99 -0.71 7.92
N VAL A 52 -15.36 -0.96 6.66
CA VAL A 52 -16.63 -1.61 6.31
C VAL A 52 -16.51 -3.11 6.44
N TYR A 53 -15.38 -3.69 6.04
CA TYR A 53 -15.25 -5.13 5.90
C TYR A 53 -14.37 -5.71 7.01
N ARG A 54 -15.00 -6.31 8.02
CA ARG A 54 -14.32 -6.91 9.17
C ARG A 54 -15.09 -8.11 9.73
N PRO A 55 -14.40 -9.16 10.20
CA PRO A 55 -12.98 -9.45 9.97
C PRO A 55 -12.71 -9.90 8.52
N VAL A 56 -11.46 -9.76 8.09
CA VAL A 56 -10.95 -10.15 6.77
C VAL A 56 -9.84 -11.18 6.91
N ILE A 57 -9.61 -11.95 5.85
CA ILE A 57 -8.54 -12.95 5.76
C ILE A 57 -7.68 -12.64 4.55
N VAL A 58 -6.37 -12.61 4.76
CA VAL A 58 -5.37 -12.72 3.69
C VAL A 58 -4.92 -14.17 3.62
N ASN A 59 -5.06 -14.78 2.45
CA ASN A 59 -4.67 -16.17 2.19
C ASN A 59 -3.54 -16.21 1.17
N MET A 60 -2.46 -16.88 1.51
CA MET A 60 -1.36 -17.25 0.62
C MET A 60 -1.47 -18.72 0.26
N GLU A 61 -1.53 -19.01 -1.03
CA GLU A 61 -1.64 -20.35 -1.58
C GLU A 61 -0.39 -20.67 -2.38
N ASN A 62 0.22 -21.84 -2.13
CA ASN A 62 1.29 -22.40 -2.94
C ASN A 62 0.70 -23.42 -3.92
N LEU A 63 0.78 -23.10 -5.20
CA LEU A 63 0.18 -23.87 -6.29
C LEU A 63 0.88 -25.23 -6.52
N GLN A 64 2.18 -25.32 -6.22
CA GLN A 64 2.96 -26.56 -6.44
C GLN A 64 2.85 -27.52 -5.26
N ALA A 65 2.91 -26.99 -4.04
CA ALA A 65 2.85 -27.80 -2.82
C ALA A 65 1.41 -28.09 -2.38
N GLY A 66 0.40 -27.41 -2.95
CA GLY A 66 -0.99 -27.49 -2.52
C GLY A 66 -1.22 -27.01 -1.08
N SER A 67 -0.27 -26.26 -0.51
CA SER A 67 -0.32 -25.74 0.85
C SER A 67 -0.81 -24.29 0.87
N SER A 68 -1.42 -23.88 1.97
CA SER A 68 -1.87 -22.50 2.16
C SER A 68 -1.63 -22.02 3.58
N SER A 69 -1.35 -20.73 3.74
CA SER A 69 -1.39 -20.03 5.02
C SER A 69 -2.39 -18.88 4.96
N SER A 70 -3.09 -18.66 6.06
CA SER A 70 -4.09 -17.60 6.14
C SER A 70 -3.95 -16.81 7.43
N THR A 71 -4.06 -15.48 7.33
CA THR A 71 -4.04 -14.58 8.49
C THR A 71 -5.35 -13.80 8.53
N ARG A 72 -6.09 -13.96 9.63
CA ARG A 72 -7.32 -13.20 9.92
C ARG A 72 -6.95 -11.91 10.66
N PHE A 73 -7.55 -10.79 10.27
CA PHE A 73 -7.38 -9.51 10.96
C PHE A 73 -8.65 -8.66 10.86
N SER A 74 -8.72 -7.61 11.69
CA SER A 74 -9.82 -6.63 11.70
C SER A 74 -9.23 -5.24 11.55
N PRO A 75 -9.44 -4.54 10.42
CA PRO A 75 -8.98 -3.16 10.26
C PRO A 75 -9.62 -2.26 11.32
N GLN A 76 -8.87 -1.27 11.80
CA GLN A 76 -9.34 -0.29 12.77
C GLN A 76 -9.20 1.13 12.20
N LYS A 77 -10.21 1.99 12.38
CA LYS A 77 -10.17 3.38 11.91
C LYS A 77 -8.96 4.16 12.46
N THR A 78 -8.61 3.93 13.72
CA THR A 78 -7.45 4.52 14.39
C THR A 78 -6.10 4.03 13.83
N SER A 79 -6.09 2.98 13.02
CA SER A 79 -4.89 2.45 12.36
C SER A 79 -4.65 3.03 10.96
N ALA A 80 -5.46 4.00 10.50
CA ALA A 80 -5.21 4.70 9.25
C ALA A 80 -3.78 5.30 9.24
N ASN A 81 -3.01 5.01 8.18
CA ASN A 81 -1.59 5.37 8.06
C ASN A 81 -0.68 4.83 9.19
N THR A 82 -1.16 3.89 9.99
CA THR A 82 -0.37 3.15 10.96
C THR A 82 -0.07 1.79 10.36
N THR A 83 1.20 1.48 10.17
CA THR A 83 1.65 0.17 9.67
C THR A 83 1.38 -0.90 10.73
N VAL A 84 0.15 -1.42 10.79
CA VAL A 84 -0.11 -2.67 11.52
C VAL A 84 0.37 -3.80 10.62
N THR A 85 1.65 -4.16 10.80
CA THR A 85 2.29 -5.22 10.00
C THR A 85 1.66 -6.54 10.37
N HIS A 86 0.68 -6.96 9.59
CA HIS A 86 0.20 -8.34 9.62
C HIS A 86 0.94 -9.10 8.51
N GLY A 87 1.67 -10.13 8.91
CA GLY A 87 2.50 -10.93 8.02
C GLY A 87 1.92 -12.34 7.86
N ALA A 88 2.00 -12.88 6.65
CA ALA A 88 1.92 -14.32 6.43
C ALA A 88 3.23 -14.78 5.77
N THR A 89 3.77 -15.90 6.25
CA THR A 89 4.98 -16.52 5.69
C THR A 89 4.62 -17.92 5.18
N LEU A 90 5.08 -18.25 3.97
CA LEU A 90 4.93 -19.59 3.40
C LEU A 90 6.20 -19.98 2.63
N GLY A 91 6.61 -21.25 2.76
CA GLY A 91 7.68 -21.81 1.92
C GLY A 91 7.23 -21.96 0.47
N THR A 92 8.14 -21.83 -0.49
CA THR A 92 7.80 -21.94 -1.92
C THR A 92 7.81 -23.38 -2.46
N GLY A 93 8.17 -24.36 -1.63
CA GLY A 93 8.42 -25.73 -2.08
C GLY A 93 9.84 -25.95 -2.60
N GLN A 94 10.63 -24.88 -2.76
CA GLN A 94 12.07 -24.95 -2.93
C GLN A 94 12.77 -24.87 -1.56
N PRO A 95 13.89 -25.59 -1.36
CA PRO A 95 14.72 -25.42 -0.17
C PRO A 95 15.13 -23.94 -0.03
N ASP A 96 15.08 -23.41 1.19
CA ASP A 96 15.58 -22.08 1.56
C ASP A 96 14.92 -20.88 0.85
N GLU A 97 13.79 -21.08 0.17
CA GLU A 97 12.98 -19.99 -0.36
C GLU A 97 11.77 -19.70 0.53
N SER A 98 11.56 -18.42 0.86
CA SER A 98 10.39 -17.99 1.63
C SER A 98 9.72 -16.78 1.00
N VAL A 99 8.41 -16.70 1.20
CA VAL A 99 7.62 -15.52 0.83
C VAL A 99 6.99 -14.97 2.09
N LYS A 100 7.10 -13.66 2.26
CA LYS A 100 6.41 -12.87 3.26
C LYS A 100 5.47 -11.89 2.56
N VAL A 101 4.22 -11.85 2.97
CA VAL A 101 3.27 -10.81 2.55
C VAL A 101 2.94 -9.95 3.76
N THR A 102 3.06 -8.64 3.62
CA THR A 102 2.65 -7.63 4.61
C THR A 102 1.58 -6.71 4.02
N TRP A 103 0.75 -6.14 4.87
CA TRP A 103 -0.22 -5.15 4.45
C TRP A 103 -0.43 -4.06 5.49
N THR A 104 -0.83 -2.89 5.01
CA THR A 104 -1.15 -1.71 5.79
C THR A 104 -2.56 -1.25 5.42
N TYR A 105 -3.41 -1.07 6.43
CA TYR A 105 -4.71 -0.41 6.24
C TYR A 105 -4.48 1.10 6.11
N LEU A 106 -4.99 1.70 5.04
CA LEU A 106 -4.77 3.11 4.71
C LEU A 106 -5.93 3.96 5.20
N LYS A 107 -7.13 3.66 4.73
CA LYS A 107 -8.35 4.45 4.96
C LYS A 107 -9.59 3.68 4.54
N THR A 108 -10.75 4.24 4.86
CA THR A 108 -12.03 3.87 4.25
C THR A 108 -12.67 5.12 3.67
N ASP A 109 -13.18 4.99 2.44
CA ASP A 109 -14.04 5.98 1.81
C ASP A 109 -15.27 5.30 1.19
N GLU A 110 -16.08 6.06 0.45
CA GLU A 110 -17.33 5.59 -0.15
C GLU A 110 -17.16 4.38 -1.08
N GLN A 111 -15.94 4.14 -1.57
CA GLN A 111 -15.66 3.08 -2.53
C GLN A 111 -15.21 1.79 -1.82
N GLY A 112 -14.75 1.87 -0.57
CA GLY A 112 -14.40 0.72 0.25
C GLY A 112 -13.18 0.94 1.15
N ASP A 113 -12.61 -0.17 1.61
CA ASP A 113 -11.43 -0.16 2.49
C ASP A 113 -10.16 -0.19 1.62
N HIS A 114 -9.23 0.73 1.86
CA HIS A 114 -7.98 0.86 1.10
C HIS A 114 -6.81 0.23 1.84
N TYR A 115 -5.99 -0.53 1.12
CA TYR A 115 -4.85 -1.24 1.66
C TYR A 115 -3.63 -1.11 0.75
N HIS A 116 -2.44 -1.02 1.34
CA HIS A 116 -1.17 -1.22 0.66
C HIS A 116 -0.62 -2.60 1.02
N PHE A 117 -0.32 -3.41 0.00
CA PHE A 117 0.27 -4.74 0.16
C PHE A 117 1.70 -4.75 -0.34
N GLU A 118 2.56 -5.48 0.36
CA GLU A 118 3.93 -5.78 -0.04
C GLU A 118 4.18 -7.27 0.04
N LYS A 119 4.86 -7.81 -0.97
CA LYS A 119 5.31 -9.20 -1.04
C LYS A 119 6.81 -9.21 -1.20
N THR A 120 7.50 -9.83 -0.24
CA THR A 120 8.94 -10.07 -0.28
C THR A 120 9.17 -11.54 -0.53
N LYS A 121 9.84 -11.88 -1.63
CA LYS A 121 10.39 -13.21 -1.89
C LYS A 121 11.88 -13.19 -1.52
N ILE A 122 12.28 -14.10 -0.66
CA ILE A 122 13.68 -14.36 -0.33
C ILE A 122 14.05 -15.66 -1.03
N ASP A 123 15.06 -15.61 -1.88
CA ASP A 123 15.58 -16.79 -2.55
C ASP A 123 16.75 -17.46 -1.80
N LYS A 124 17.24 -18.57 -2.33
CA LYS A 124 18.37 -19.34 -1.78
C LYS A 124 19.65 -18.53 -1.62
N SER A 125 19.85 -17.49 -2.44
CA SER A 125 21.01 -16.60 -2.35
C SER A 125 20.81 -15.48 -1.33
N SER A 126 19.71 -15.51 -0.57
CA SER A 126 19.25 -14.44 0.32
C SER A 126 18.95 -13.12 -0.40
N GLN A 127 18.85 -13.15 -1.74
CA GLN A 127 18.37 -12.00 -2.48
C GLN A 127 16.89 -11.81 -2.23
N GLN A 128 16.51 -10.54 -2.00
CA GLN A 128 15.14 -10.16 -1.74
C GLN A 128 14.56 -9.50 -2.98
N LYS A 129 13.45 -10.03 -3.47
CA LYS A 129 12.62 -9.39 -4.48
C LYS A 129 11.34 -8.88 -3.82
N MET A 130 11.10 -7.58 -3.90
CA MET A 130 9.92 -6.93 -3.35
C MET A 130 8.94 -6.55 -4.47
N MET A 131 7.66 -6.74 -4.22
CA MET A 131 6.55 -6.27 -5.06
C MET A 131 5.55 -5.56 -4.16
N SER A 132 4.94 -4.48 -4.65
CA SER A 132 3.93 -3.74 -3.92
C SER A 132 2.67 -3.55 -4.75
N LYS A 133 1.53 -3.40 -4.08
CA LYS A 133 0.23 -3.16 -4.71
C LYS A 133 -0.72 -2.50 -3.74
N GLU A 134 -1.30 -1.37 -4.14
CA GLU A 134 -2.47 -0.82 -3.46
C GLU A 134 -3.75 -1.44 -4.00
N ILE A 135 -4.70 -1.72 -3.11
CA ILE A 135 -6.02 -2.21 -3.48
C ILE A 135 -7.12 -1.45 -2.74
N GLN A 136 -8.27 -1.37 -3.39
CA GLN A 136 -9.53 -1.00 -2.77
C GLN A 136 -10.38 -2.27 -2.63
N TYR A 137 -10.66 -2.65 -1.40
CA TYR A 137 -11.36 -3.86 -1.03
C TYR A 137 -12.85 -3.60 -0.81
N THR A 138 -13.67 -4.41 -1.47
CA THR A 138 -15.14 -4.24 -1.56
C THR A 138 -15.92 -5.43 -0.96
N GLY A 139 -15.29 -6.19 -0.06
CA GLY A 139 -15.95 -7.30 0.64
C GLY A 139 -16.13 -8.58 -0.18
N LYS A 140 -15.44 -8.70 -1.32
CA LYS A 140 -15.44 -9.91 -2.16
C LYS A 140 -14.01 -10.45 -2.29
N LYS A 141 -13.87 -11.76 -2.46
CA LYS A 141 -12.56 -12.38 -2.70
C LYS A 141 -11.85 -11.69 -3.87
N GLN A 142 -10.65 -11.17 -3.62
CA GLN A 142 -9.90 -10.37 -4.58
C GLN A 142 -8.43 -10.80 -4.63
N LEU A 143 -7.89 -10.91 -5.85
CA LEU A 143 -6.50 -11.27 -6.09
C LEU A 143 -5.58 -10.07 -5.85
N ILE A 144 -4.55 -10.29 -5.03
CA ILE A 144 -3.54 -9.28 -4.71
C ILE A 144 -2.30 -9.52 -5.57
N PHE A 145 -1.66 -10.67 -5.37
CA PHE A 145 -0.47 -11.08 -6.10
C PHE A 145 -0.68 -12.47 -6.72
N GLU A 146 -0.10 -12.66 -7.90
CA GLU A 146 -0.01 -13.95 -8.57
C GLU A 146 1.36 -14.06 -9.25
N ASP A 147 1.98 -15.21 -9.08
CA ASP A 147 3.13 -15.67 -9.86
C ASP A 147 2.98 -17.17 -10.15
N ASP A 148 3.95 -17.76 -10.83
CA ASP A 148 3.93 -19.16 -11.25
C ASP A 148 3.81 -20.17 -10.09
N PHE A 149 4.10 -19.75 -8.85
CA PHE A 149 4.17 -20.61 -7.68
C PHE A 149 3.12 -20.29 -6.63
N GLN A 150 2.67 -19.03 -6.55
CA GLN A 150 1.85 -18.57 -5.45
C GLN A 150 0.77 -17.58 -5.85
N ARG A 151 -0.36 -17.65 -5.12
CA ARG A 151 -1.42 -16.66 -5.16
C ARG A 151 -1.67 -16.09 -3.78
N THR A 152 -1.93 -14.79 -3.74
CA THR A 152 -2.32 -14.09 -2.52
C THR A 152 -3.68 -13.44 -2.73
N TRP A 153 -4.61 -13.74 -1.84
CA TRP A 153 -6.00 -13.26 -1.89
C TRP A 153 -6.35 -12.53 -0.60
N ILE A 154 -7.21 -11.52 -0.70
CA ILE A 154 -8.00 -11.00 0.42
C ILE A 154 -9.44 -11.46 0.27
N SER A 155 -10.10 -11.81 1.38
CA SER A 155 -11.49 -12.27 1.38
C SER A 155 -12.19 -12.01 2.72
N PRO A 156 -13.53 -12.04 2.78
CA PRO A 156 -14.25 -11.95 4.04
C PRO A 156 -13.90 -13.14 4.92
N ALA A 157 -13.71 -12.92 6.22
CA ALA A 157 -13.58 -14.03 7.14
C ALA A 157 -14.92 -14.76 7.28
N PRO A 158 -14.93 -16.11 7.38
CA PRO A 158 -16.14 -16.84 7.71
C PRO A 158 -16.74 -16.35 9.03
N VAL A 159 -18.06 -16.20 9.05
CA VAL A 159 -18.81 -16.02 10.29
C VAL A 159 -18.73 -17.34 11.05
N GLU A 160 -18.15 -17.34 12.25
CA GLU A 160 -18.25 -18.49 13.14
C GLU A 160 -19.73 -18.74 13.38
N LYS A 161 -20.24 -19.89 12.91
CA LYS A 161 -21.55 -20.35 13.34
C LYS A 161 -21.39 -20.69 14.82
N ALA A 162 -22.14 -20.01 15.68
CA ALA A 162 -22.27 -20.43 17.06
C ALA A 162 -22.64 -21.92 17.05
N GLU A 163 -21.84 -22.77 17.71
CA GLU A 163 -22.22 -24.15 17.91
C GLU A 163 -23.57 -24.15 18.64
N PRO A 164 -24.57 -24.95 18.20
CA PRO A 164 -25.79 -25.06 18.96
C PRO A 164 -25.42 -25.63 20.33
N ASP A 165 -25.78 -24.89 21.39
CA ASP A 165 -25.61 -25.29 22.78
C ASP A 165 -25.99 -26.77 22.91
N ARG A 166 -25.00 -27.63 23.18
CA ARG A 166 -25.23 -29.02 23.55
C ARG A 166 -25.80 -29.00 24.97
N ASN A 167 -27.12 -28.88 25.05
CA ASN A 167 -27.90 -29.05 26.27
C ASN A 167 -28.06 -30.54 26.59
#